data_AF-A0A9E5BQG9-F1
#
_entry.id   AF-A0A9E5BQG9-F1
#
_cell.length_a   1.000
_cell.length_b   1.000
_cell.length_c   1.000
_cell.angle_alpha   90.00
_cell.angle_beta   90.00
_cell.angle_gamma   90.00
#
_symmetry.space_group_name_H-M   'P 1'
#
loop_
_entity.id
_entity.type
_entity.pdbx_description
1 polymer ?
#
loop_
_entity_poly.entity_id
_entity_poly.type
_entity_poly.pdbx_seq_one_letter_code
_entity_poly.pdbx_strand_id
1 'polypeptide(L)'
;VDQSHYPIYNSGGHPISLGDLAGIVKNFLPDAQITFESQDGKEDSGNYLADNSRLLGEFELEYPPFEQRVLQIINDIRRDEGLPLVN
;
A
#
# COMPACT_ATOMS: atom_id res chain seq x y z
N VAL A 1 16.37 30.09 0.78
CA VAL A 1 16.39 28.61 0.76
C VAL A 1 15.01 28.19 1.17
N ASP A 2 14.29 27.42 0.36
CA ASP A 2 12.99 26.89 0.80
C ASP A 2 13.21 26.05 2.05
N GLN A 3 12.53 26.43 3.12
CA GLN A 3 12.54 25.71 4.39
C GLN A 3 11.17 25.11 4.62
N SER A 4 11.13 23.85 5.06
CA SER A 4 9.89 23.19 5.44
C SER A 4 9.27 23.86 6.67
N HIS A 5 7.94 23.87 6.77
CA HIS A 5 7.23 24.48 7.90
C HIS A 5 7.41 23.69 9.20
N TYR A 6 7.68 22.39 9.10
CA TYR A 6 7.90 21.49 10.23
C TYR A 6 9.26 20.80 10.12
N PRO A 7 9.90 20.46 11.25
CA PRO A 7 11.18 19.75 11.25
C PRO A 7 11.03 18.24 11.01
N ILE A 8 9.83 17.68 11.23
CA ILE A 8 9.53 16.24 11.13
C ILE A 8 8.09 16.07 10.61
N TYR A 9 7.90 15.09 9.73
CA TYR A 9 6.61 14.70 9.16
C TYR A 9 6.37 13.22 9.38
N ASN A 10 5.14 12.84 9.72
CA ASN A 10 4.70 11.46 9.57
C ASN A 10 4.61 11.16 8.08
N SER A 11 5.40 10.21 7.61
CA SER A 11 5.34 9.70 6.25
C SER A 11 4.63 8.36 6.22
N GLY A 12 3.85 8.12 5.16
CA GLY A 12 3.07 6.90 4.98
C GLY A 12 1.83 7.20 4.16
N GLY A 13 1.31 6.20 3.46
CA GLY A 13 0.03 6.31 2.76
C GLY A 13 -1.15 6.06 3.69
N HIS A 14 -2.32 5.85 3.10
CA HIS A 14 -3.49 5.37 3.83
C HIS A 14 -3.26 3.96 4.37
N PRO A 15 -3.76 3.61 5.57
CA PRO A 15 -3.72 2.23 6.03
C PRO A 15 -4.64 1.36 5.16
N ILE A 16 -4.25 0.10 4.95
CA ILE A 16 -5.07 -0.93 4.30
C ILE A 16 -4.96 -2.23 5.11
N SER A 17 -6.06 -2.98 5.22
CA SER A 17 -6.02 -4.29 5.88
C SER A 17 -5.36 -5.34 4.98
N LEU A 18 -4.78 -6.40 5.57
CA LEU A 18 -4.28 -7.53 4.79
C LEU A 18 -5.38 -8.23 3.99
N GLY A 19 -6.61 -8.25 4.52
CA GLY A 19 -7.78 -8.79 3.84
C GLY A 19 -8.14 -8.00 2.58
N ASP A 20 -8.19 -6.67 2.68
CA ASP A 20 -8.47 -5.80 1.52
C ASP A 20 -7.35 -5.91 0.48
N LEU A 21 -6.08 -5.93 0.92
CA LEU A 21 -4.94 -6.12 0.04
C LEU A 21 -5.00 -7.47 -0.69
N ALA A 22 -5.39 -8.55 0.02
CA ALA A 22 -5.60 -9.85 -0.60
C ALA A 22 -6.76 -9.83 -1.61
N GLY A 23 -7.82 -9.06 -1.36
CA GLY A 23 -8.88 -8.81 -2.32
C GLY A 23 -8.36 -8.19 -3.61
N ILE A 24 -7.52 -7.16 -3.50
CA ILE A 24 -6.86 -6.53 -4.67
C ILE A 24 -5.99 -7.55 -5.41
N VAL A 25 -5.17 -8.34 -4.72
CA VAL A 25 -4.33 -9.38 -5.34
C VAL A 25 -5.18 -10.38 -6.12
N LYS A 26 -6.33 -10.81 -5.58
CA LYS A 26 -7.23 -11.77 -6.23
C LYS A 26 -7.90 -11.21 -7.50
N ASN A 27 -8.00 -9.90 -7.66
CA ASN A 27 -8.47 -9.31 -8.93
C ASN A 27 -7.48 -9.59 -10.07
N PHE A 28 -6.18 -9.66 -9.77
CA PHE A 28 -5.12 -9.92 -10.75
C PHE A 28 -4.73 -11.40 -10.83
N LEU A 29 -4.85 -12.13 -9.72
CA LEU A 29 -4.48 -13.54 -9.58
C LEU A 29 -5.65 -14.32 -8.95
N PRO A 30 -6.68 -14.68 -9.71
CA PRO A 30 -7.94 -15.24 -9.18
C PRO A 30 -7.74 -16.57 -8.45
N ASP A 31 -6.72 -17.35 -8.84
CA ASP A 31 -6.42 -18.65 -8.24
C ASP A 31 -5.54 -18.56 -6.99
N ALA A 32 -5.12 -17.35 -6.59
CA ALA A 32 -4.25 -17.15 -5.44
C ALA A 32 -4.92 -17.64 -4.13
N GLN A 33 -4.25 -18.55 -3.45
CA GLN A 33 -4.69 -19.08 -2.16
C GLN A 33 -4.07 -18.23 -1.04
N ILE A 34 -4.90 -17.40 -0.42
CA ILE A 34 -4.50 -16.51 0.68
C ILE A 34 -5.43 -16.79 1.86
N THR A 35 -4.85 -17.18 2.99
CA THR A 35 -5.56 -17.52 4.23
C THR A 35 -4.92 -16.79 5.39
N PHE A 36 -5.75 -16.33 6.33
CA PHE A 36 -5.32 -15.67 7.55
C PHE A 36 -5.76 -16.50 8.75
N GLU A 37 -4.92 -16.58 9.79
CA GLU A 37 -5.24 -17.29 11.02
C GLU A 37 -6.34 -16.59 11.84
N SER A 38 -6.35 -15.25 11.82
CA SER A 38 -7.41 -14.43 12.43
C SER A 38 -7.79 -13.26 11.51
N GLN A 39 -8.97 -12.67 11.75
CA GLN A 39 -9.42 -11.40 11.18
C GLN A 39 -8.98 -10.19 12.03
N ASP A 40 -8.35 -10.43 13.17
CA ASP A 40 -7.81 -9.40 14.06
C ASP A 40 -6.47 -8.83 13.54
N GLY A 41 -5.86 -7.90 14.30
CA GLY A 41 -4.55 -7.33 14.01
C GLY A 41 -4.56 -5.81 13.79
N LYS A 42 -5.74 -5.19 13.65
CA LYS A 42 -5.87 -3.73 13.64
C LYS A 42 -5.46 -3.13 14.98
N GLU A 43 -5.93 -3.70 16.09
CA GLU A 43 -5.60 -3.25 17.46
C GLU A 43 -4.09 -3.39 17.77
N ASP A 44 -3.42 -4.36 17.13
CA ASP A 44 -1.97 -4.59 17.25
C ASP A 44 -1.14 -3.65 16.36
N SER A 45 -1.78 -2.95 15.42
CA SER A 45 -1.10 -2.00 14.53
C SER A 45 -0.84 -0.69 15.28
N GLY A 46 0.40 -0.48 15.73
CA GLY A 46 0.76 0.75 16.45
C GLY A 46 0.67 2.04 15.63
N ASN A 47 0.41 1.97 14.32
CA ASN A 47 0.48 3.11 13.41
C ASN A 47 -0.72 3.27 12.46
N TYR A 48 -1.80 2.48 12.59
CA TYR A 48 -2.95 2.61 11.68
C TYR A 48 -3.69 3.96 11.80
N LEU A 49 -3.42 4.73 12.86
CA LEU A 49 -3.96 6.08 13.11
C LEU A 49 -2.97 7.20 12.77
N ALA A 50 -1.83 6.90 12.13
CA ALA A 50 -0.86 7.92 11.77
C ALA A 50 -1.49 8.97 10.82
N ASP A 51 -1.36 10.25 11.19
CA ASP A 51 -1.82 11.37 10.39
C ASP A 51 -0.65 11.99 9.62
N ASN A 52 -0.76 11.97 8.28
CA ASN A 52 0.21 12.52 7.33
C ASN A 52 -0.22 13.86 6.70
N SER A 53 -1.28 14.50 7.22
CA SER A 53 -1.86 15.73 6.66
C SER A 53 -0.85 16.86 6.45
N ARG A 54 0.13 17.00 7.35
CA ARG A 54 1.23 17.98 7.22
C ARG A 54 2.09 17.73 5.97
N LEU A 55 2.38 16.47 5.68
CA LEU A 55 3.21 16.08 4.55
C LEU A 55 2.46 16.34 3.24
N LEU A 56 1.20 15.89 3.17
CA LEU A 56 0.38 16.04 1.98
C LEU A 56 0.09 17.52 1.66
N GLY A 57 -0.23 18.31 2.68
CA GLY A 57 -0.61 19.71 2.50
C GLY A 57 0.54 20.64 2.14
N GLU A 58 1.77 20.33 2.58
CA GLU A 58 2.93 21.20 2.31
C GLU A 58 3.63 20.86 1.01
N PHE A 59 3.74 19.58 0.68
CA PHE A 59 4.48 19.12 -0.49
C PHE A 59 3.58 18.71 -1.66
N GLU A 60 2.26 18.93 -1.55
CA GLU A 60 1.26 18.62 -2.58
C GLU A 60 1.39 17.19 -3.14
N LEU A 61 1.68 16.23 -2.24
CA LEU A 61 1.92 14.85 -2.62
C LEU A 61 0.60 14.11 -2.85
N GLU A 62 0.57 13.30 -3.91
CA GLU A 62 -0.50 12.35 -4.18
C GLU A 62 0.07 10.93 -4.25
N TYR A 63 -0.53 10.02 -3.49
CA TYR A 63 -0.18 8.60 -3.55
C TYR A 63 -1.03 7.90 -4.62
N PRO A 64 -0.44 7.05 -5.46
CA PRO A 64 -1.21 6.25 -6.42
C PRO A 64 -2.13 5.25 -5.70
N PRO A 65 -3.24 4.84 -6.32
CA PRO A 65 -4.11 3.80 -5.79
C PRO A 65 -3.37 2.49 -5.53
N PHE A 66 -3.84 1.73 -4.54
CA PHE A 66 -3.24 0.45 -4.16
C PHE A 66 -3.20 -0.54 -5.31
N GLU A 67 -4.26 -0.62 -6.10
CA GLU A 67 -4.40 -1.50 -7.26
C GLU A 67 -3.25 -1.30 -8.25
N GLN A 68 -2.87 -0.05 -8.52
CA GLN A 68 -1.78 0.26 -9.42
C GLN A 68 -0.45 -0.24 -8.88
N ARG A 69 -0.19 -0.05 -7.58
CA ARG A 69 1.07 -0.51 -6.95
C ARG A 69 1.13 -2.03 -6.83
N VAL A 70 0.00 -2.68 -6.51
CA VAL A 70 -0.09 -4.15 -6.46
C VAL A 70 0.14 -4.74 -7.84
N LEU A 71 -0.51 -4.22 -8.89
CA LEU A 71 -0.30 -4.67 -10.26
C LEU A 71 1.16 -4.50 -10.68
N GLN A 72 1.76 -3.35 -10.37
CA GLN A 72 3.16 -3.09 -10.68
C GLN A 72 4.06 -4.15 -10.03
N ILE A 73 3.92 -4.41 -8.73
CA ILE A 73 4.74 -5.38 -8.01
C ILE A 73 4.54 -6.79 -8.58
N ILE A 74 3.29 -7.20 -8.83
CA ILE A 74 3.00 -8.52 -9.43
C ILE A 74 3.73 -8.65 -10.78
N ASN A 75 3.63 -7.64 -11.64
CA ASN A 75 4.21 -7.70 -12.98
C ASN A 75 5.74 -7.54 -12.99
N ASP A 76 6.33 -6.84 -12.03
CA ASP A 76 7.78 -6.78 -11.88
C ASP A 76 8.34 -8.15 -11.49
N ILE A 77 7.77 -8.81 -10.48
CA ILE A 77 8.19 -10.17 -10.08
C ILE A 77 7.93 -11.18 -11.20
N ARG A 78 6.77 -11.13 -11.86
CA ARG A 78 6.47 -12.05 -12.97
C ARG A 78 7.46 -11.88 -14.12
N ARG A 79 7.90 -10.66 -14.42
CA ARG A 79 8.92 -10.40 -15.44
C ARG A 79 10.26 -11.03 -15.06
N ASP A 80 10.69 -10.86 -13.81
CA ASP A 80 11.94 -11.41 -13.30
C ASP A 80 11.95 -12.95 -13.32
N GLU A 81 10.78 -13.56 -13.07
CA GLU A 81 10.56 -15.01 -13.10
C GLU A 81 10.21 -15.57 -14.50
N GLY A 82 10.16 -14.73 -15.54
CA GLY A 82 9.81 -15.15 -16.91
C GLY A 82 8.36 -15.60 -17.09
N LEU A 83 7.45 -15.16 -16.22
CA LEU A 83 6.02 -15.43 -16.26
C LEU A 83 5.27 -14.38 -17.11
N PRO A 84 4.12 -14.74 -17.73
CA PRO A 84 3.28 -13.78 -18.43
C PRO A 84 2.73 -12.71 -17.50
N LEU A 85 2.73 -11.45 -17.92
CA LEU A 85 2.13 -10.34 -17.17
C LEU A 85 0.61 -10.49 -17.03
N VAL A 86 0.04 -9.84 -16.02
CA VAL A 86 -1.40 -9.76 -15.75
C VAL A 86 -1.89 -8.32 -15.91
N ASN A 87 -3.21 -8.16 -16.05
CA ASN A 87 -3.89 -6.86 -16.23
C ASN A 87 -4.79 -6.55 -15.05
#